data_AF-A0A0V1NVK8-F1
#
_entry.id   AF-A0A0V1NVK8-F1
#
_cell.length_a   1.000
_cell.length_b   1.000
_cell.length_c   1.000
_cell.angle_alpha   90.00
_cell.angle_beta   90.00
_cell.angle_gamma   90.00
#
_symmetry.space_group_name_H-M   'P 1'
#
loop_
_entity.id
_entity.type
_entity.pdbx_description
1 polymer ?
#
loop_
_entity_poly.entity_id
_entity_poly.type
_entity_poly.pdbx_seq_one_letter_code
_entity_poly.pdbx_strand_id
1 'polypeptide(L)'
;MVAVRASAGEYIRDKQTGAESIEPTQPITTIQKFNGNLLKFNLFWEQFEEHVHRRSDIADSIKFLCMISVLSGAARSPVEGLPVTSGNCSKARDILKE
;
A
#
# COMPACT_ATOMS: atom_id res chain seq x y z
N MET A 1 17.06 51.30 19.85
CA MET A 1 17.64 49.96 20.07
C MET A 1 16.47 49.00 20.24
N VAL A 2 16.34 48.04 19.32
CA VAL A 2 15.17 47.15 19.18
C VAL A 2 15.31 45.94 20.11
N ALA A 3 14.19 45.55 20.74
CA ALA A 3 14.09 44.43 21.67
C ALA A 3 14.48 43.10 21.01
N VAL A 4 15.39 42.36 21.67
CA VAL A 4 15.76 41.00 21.28
C VAL A 4 14.63 40.05 21.68
N ARG A 5 13.97 39.46 20.67
CA ARG A 5 13.02 38.36 20.84
C ARG A 5 13.79 37.07 21.12
N ALA A 6 13.31 36.33 22.13
CA ALA A 6 13.74 35.00 22.49
C ALA A 6 13.54 34.00 21.33
N SER A 7 14.53 33.16 21.08
CA SER A 7 14.42 32.00 20.18
C SER A 7 14.35 30.74 21.03
N ALA A 8 13.27 29.98 20.86
CA ALA A 8 12.97 28.76 21.59
C ALA A 8 13.47 27.53 20.81
N GLY A 9 14.17 26.65 21.53
CA GLY A 9 14.13 25.20 21.33
C GLY A 9 14.89 24.62 20.14
N GLU A 10 16.21 24.44 20.29
CA GLU A 10 16.92 23.39 19.56
C GLU A 10 16.66 22.04 20.23
N TYR A 11 15.79 21.25 19.62
CA TYR A 11 15.63 19.83 19.94
C TYR A 11 16.61 19.02 19.11
N ILE A 12 17.83 18.87 19.62
CA ILE A 12 18.79 17.90 19.11
C ILE A 12 18.26 16.51 19.46
N ARG A 13 17.87 15.73 18.45
CA ARG A 13 17.73 14.28 18.57
C ARG A 13 18.66 13.63 17.57
N ASP A 14 19.92 13.49 17.97
CA ASP A 14 20.81 12.47 17.44
C ASP A 14 20.20 11.09 17.71
N LYS A 15 19.62 10.47 16.67
CA LYS A 15 19.46 9.01 16.63
C LYS A 15 19.67 8.49 15.21
N GLN A 16 20.82 7.85 15.07
CA GLN A 16 21.05 6.68 14.23
C GLN A 16 20.90 6.88 12.72
N THR A 17 21.96 7.39 12.09
CA THR A 17 22.33 6.99 10.72
C THR A 17 22.74 5.52 10.75
N GLY A 18 21.77 4.62 10.89
CA GLY A 18 21.85 3.32 10.26
C GLY A 18 21.39 3.55 8.83
N ALA A 19 22.25 3.31 7.85
CA ALA A 19 21.82 3.16 6.48
C ALA A 19 20.82 2.00 6.47
N GLU A 20 19.53 2.32 6.59
CA GLU A 20 18.50 1.41 6.19
C GLU A 20 18.76 1.23 4.71
N SER A 21 19.25 0.03 4.34
CA SER A 21 19.26 -0.42 2.97
C SER A 21 17.90 -0.02 2.41
N ILE A 22 17.88 0.95 1.51
CA ILE A 22 16.74 1.15 0.62
C ILE A 22 16.77 -0.10 -0.25
N GLU A 23 16.21 -1.18 0.30
CA GLU A 23 15.91 -2.38 -0.44
C GLU A 23 15.11 -1.90 -1.64
N PRO A 24 15.51 -2.26 -2.87
CA PRO A 24 14.89 -1.71 -4.06
C PRO A 24 13.41 -1.99 -3.93
N THR A 25 12.61 -0.94 -3.71
CA THR A 25 11.16 -1.03 -3.52
C THR A 25 10.63 -1.94 -4.61
N GLN A 26 10.32 -3.19 -4.25
CA GLN A 26 10.00 -4.19 -5.26
C GLN A 26 8.86 -3.63 -6.11
N PRO A 27 9.06 -3.50 -7.43
CA PRO A 27 8.08 -2.84 -8.25
C PRO A 27 6.81 -3.70 -8.24
N ILE A 28 5.66 -3.06 -8.04
CA ILE A 28 4.31 -3.63 -8.09
C ILE A 28 4.08 -4.50 -9.35
N THR A 29 4.92 -4.36 -10.36
CA THR A 29 4.97 -5.15 -11.60
C THR A 29 5.14 -6.66 -11.41
N THR A 30 5.52 -7.15 -10.22
CA THR A 30 5.64 -8.60 -9.96
C THR A 30 4.31 -9.31 -9.70
N ILE A 31 3.25 -8.56 -9.39
CA ILE A 31 1.93 -9.13 -9.06
C ILE A 31 1.21 -9.55 -10.34
N GLN A 32 0.80 -10.80 -10.42
CA GLN A 32 0.03 -11.29 -11.57
C GLN A 32 -1.36 -10.63 -11.63
N LYS A 33 -1.81 -10.33 -12.85
CA LYS A 33 -3.18 -9.85 -13.06
C LYS A 33 -4.19 -10.93 -12.63
N PHE A 34 -5.17 -10.52 -11.84
CA PHE A 34 -6.25 -11.39 -11.39
C PHE A 34 -7.55 -11.05 -12.11
N ASN A 35 -8.19 -12.07 -12.69
CA ASN A 35 -9.40 -11.90 -13.49
C ASN A 35 -10.68 -12.46 -12.83
N GLY A 36 -10.57 -12.97 -11.60
CA GLY A 36 -11.66 -13.66 -10.90
C GLY A 36 -11.55 -15.18 -10.91
N ASN A 37 -10.47 -15.77 -11.42
CA ASN A 37 -10.27 -17.21 -11.34
C ASN A 37 -9.93 -17.64 -9.90
N LEU A 38 -10.92 -18.17 -9.18
CA LEU A 38 -10.79 -18.61 -7.79
C LEU A 38 -9.66 -19.62 -7.56
N LEU A 39 -9.33 -20.46 -8.54
CA LEU A 39 -8.20 -21.40 -8.43
C LEU A 39 -6.84 -20.69 -8.31
N LYS A 40 -6.75 -19.45 -8.80
CA LYS A 40 -5.56 -18.60 -8.73
C LYS A 40 -5.65 -17.57 -7.61
N PHE A 41 -6.74 -17.52 -6.85
CA PHE A 41 -6.97 -16.50 -5.83
C PHE A 41 -5.88 -16.51 -4.75
N ASN A 42 -5.54 -17.68 -4.19
CA ASN A 42 -4.54 -17.78 -3.13
C ASN A 42 -3.16 -17.27 -3.61
N LEU A 43 -2.72 -17.69 -4.79
CA LEU A 43 -1.46 -17.24 -5.38
C LEU A 43 -1.46 -15.71 -5.61
N PHE A 44 -2.56 -15.18 -6.13
CA PHE A 44 -2.72 -13.74 -6.30
C PHE A 44 -2.64 -12.99 -4.95
N TRP A 45 -3.37 -13.47 -3.94
CA TRP A 45 -3.43 -12.81 -2.64
C TRP A 45 -2.09 -12.84 -1.91
N GLU A 46 -1.37 -13.96 -1.96
CA GLU A 46 -0.01 -14.08 -1.40
C GLU A 46 0.95 -13.07 -2.04
N GLN A 47 0.96 -12.97 -3.38
CA GLN A 47 1.80 -11.99 -4.08
C GLN A 47 1.42 -10.54 -3.73
N PHE A 48 0.13 -10.25 -3.66
CA PHE A 48 -0.36 -8.93 -3.27
C PHE A 48 0.03 -8.58 -1.82
N GLU A 49 -0.06 -9.54 -0.89
CA GLU A 49 0.32 -9.32 0.50
C GLU A 49 1.81 -9.03 0.64
N GLU A 50 2.65 -9.83 -0.02
CA GLU A 50 4.11 -9.70 0.00
C GLU A 50 4.57 -8.35 -0.56
N HIS A 51 4.04 -7.94 -1.71
CA HIS A 51 4.56 -6.79 -2.45
C HIS A 51 3.85 -5.47 -2.15
N VAL A 52 2.68 -5.50 -1.50
CA VAL A 52 1.82 -4.31 -1.28
C VAL A 52 1.29 -4.23 0.14
N HIS A 53 0.65 -5.29 0.64
CA HIS A 53 -0.08 -5.17 1.92
C HIS A 53 0.86 -5.00 3.12
N ARG A 54 1.95 -5.79 3.16
CA ARG A 54 2.95 -5.80 4.26
C ARG A 54 3.86 -4.57 4.27
N ARG A 55 3.88 -3.81 3.17
CA ARG A 55 4.66 -2.58 3.03
C ARG A 55 4.04 -1.44 3.84
N SER A 56 4.73 -1.01 4.89
CA SER A 56 4.31 0.11 5.75
C SER A 56 4.59 1.48 5.11
N ASP A 57 5.46 1.52 4.10
CA ASP A 57 5.82 2.72 3.33
C ASP A 57 4.74 3.14 2.30
N ILE A 58 3.77 2.26 2.02
CA ILE A 58 2.65 2.52 1.11
C ILE A 58 1.40 2.90 1.92
N ALA A 59 0.79 4.05 1.63
CA ALA A 59 -0.49 4.42 2.23
C ALA A 59 -1.61 3.47 1.79
N ASP A 60 -2.56 3.15 2.68
CA ASP A 60 -3.60 2.15 2.39
C ASP A 60 -4.50 2.52 1.19
N SER A 61 -4.71 3.81 0.94
CA SER A 61 -5.41 4.29 -0.27
C SER A 61 -4.65 3.92 -1.55
N ILE A 62 -3.31 4.01 -1.53
CA ILE A 62 -2.45 3.61 -2.64
C ILE A 62 -2.41 2.09 -2.78
N LYS A 63 -2.42 1.33 -1.66
CA LYS A 63 -2.56 -0.14 -1.70
C LYS A 63 -3.85 -0.56 -2.38
N PHE A 64 -4.95 0.13 -2.08
CA PHE A 64 -6.24 -0.12 -2.70
C PHE A 64 -6.24 0.17 -4.20
N LEU A 65 -5.65 1.30 -4.63
CA LEU A 65 -5.47 1.61 -6.05
C LEU A 65 -4.59 0.58 -6.77
N CYS A 66 -3.52 0.13 -6.11
CA CYS A 66 -2.63 -0.92 -6.61
C CYS A 66 -3.42 -2.20 -6.88
N MET A 67 -4.25 -2.63 -5.93
CA MET A 67 -5.12 -3.79 -6.08
C MET A 67 -6.01 -3.63 -7.31
N ILE A 68 -6.73 -2.51 -7.47
CA ILE A 68 -7.57 -2.27 -8.66
C ILE A 68 -6.77 -2.39 -9.96
N SER A 69 -5.53 -1.90 -9.98
CA SER A 69 -4.67 -1.92 -11.18
C SER A 69 -4.28 -3.34 -11.63
N VAL A 70 -4.18 -4.28 -10.68
CA VAL A 70 -3.86 -5.68 -10.95
C VAL A 70 -5.11 -6.54 -11.13
N LEU A 71 -6.31 -6.00 -10.90
CA LEU A 71 -7.57 -6.65 -11.23
C LEU A 71 -7.94 -6.46 -12.71
N SER A 72 -8.67 -7.42 -13.24
CA SER A 72 -9.17 -7.41 -14.62
C SER A 72 -10.49 -8.18 -14.71
N GLY A 73 -11.24 -8.00 -15.80
CA GLY A 73 -12.47 -8.74 -16.06
C GLY A 73 -13.49 -8.66 -14.91
N ALA A 74 -14.08 -9.81 -14.57
CA ALA A 74 -15.14 -9.91 -13.56
C ALA A 74 -14.70 -9.52 -12.15
N ALA A 75 -13.42 -9.64 -11.84
CA ALA A 75 -12.89 -9.27 -10.52
C ALA A 75 -12.78 -7.75 -10.29
N ARG A 76 -12.61 -6.96 -11.36
CA ARG A 76 -12.35 -5.52 -11.25
C ARG A 76 -13.63 -4.71 -11.00
N SER A 77 -14.71 -5.04 -11.71
CA SER A 77 -15.97 -4.30 -11.68
C SER A 77 -16.57 -4.10 -10.28
N PRO A 78 -16.69 -5.13 -9.41
CA PRO A 78 -17.27 -4.93 -8.08
C PRO A 78 -16.32 -4.18 -7.12
N VAL A 79 -15.01 -4.22 -7.37
CA VAL A 79 -14.00 -3.55 -6.53
C VAL A 79 -13.85 -2.07 -6.89
N GLU A 80 -13.93 -1.70 -8.17
CA GLU A 80 -13.90 -0.30 -8.62
C GLU A 80 -15.07 0.54 -8.10
N GLY A 81 -16.19 -0.10 -7.75
CA GLY A 81 -17.33 0.58 -7.14
C GLY A 81 -17.13 0.99 -5.68
N LEU A 82 -16.05 0.55 -5.03
CA LEU A 82 -15.75 0.92 -3.64
C LEU A 82 -14.99 2.25 -3.57
N PRO A 83 -15.25 3.09 -2.56
CA PRO A 83 -14.49 4.34 -2.38
C PRO A 83 -13.00 4.06 -2.11
N VAL A 84 -12.08 4.94 -2.50
CA VAL A 84 -10.66 4.72 -2.23
C VAL A 84 -10.34 5.09 -0.78
N THR A 85 -10.45 4.12 0.13
CA THR A 85 -10.23 4.31 1.58
C THR A 85 -9.38 3.19 2.16
N SER A 86 -8.81 3.41 3.34
CA SER A 86 -7.90 2.46 4.00
C SER A 86 -8.52 1.09 4.33
N GLY A 87 -9.84 1.04 4.55
CA GLY A 87 -10.55 -0.20 4.90
C GLY A 87 -10.90 -1.12 3.73
N ASN A 88 -10.72 -0.67 2.48
CA ASN A 88 -11.34 -1.36 1.34
C ASN A 88 -10.50 -2.48 0.74
N CYS A 89 -9.23 -2.65 1.11
CA CYS A 89 -8.44 -3.84 0.76
C CYS A 89 -9.06 -5.12 1.34
N SER A 90 -9.47 -5.10 2.61
CA SER A 90 -10.11 -6.26 3.25
C SER A 90 -11.48 -6.56 2.64
N LYS A 91 -12.30 -5.53 2.40
CA LYS A 91 -13.61 -5.70 1.77
C LYS A 91 -13.51 -6.24 0.35
N ALA A 92 -12.56 -5.74 -0.44
CA ALA A 92 -12.32 -6.26 -1.78
C ALA A 92 -11.80 -7.69 -1.76
N ARG A 93 -10.94 -8.07 -0.79
CA ARG A 93 -10.51 -9.46 -0.64
C ARG A 93 -11.70 -10.40 -0.49
N ASP A 94 -12.68 -10.02 0.31
CA ASP A 94 -13.86 -10.84 0.54
C ASP A 94 -14.73 -10.94 -0.72
N ILE A 95 -14.89 -9.83 -1.47
CA ILE A 95 -15.55 -9.82 -2.79
C ILE A 95 -14.84 -10.72 -3.81
N LEU A 96 -13.49 -10.74 -3.81
CA LEU A 96 -12.70 -11.52 -4.77
C LEU A 96 -12.73 -13.03 -4.48
N LYS A 97 -13.31 -13.45 -3.35
CA LYS A 97 -13.48 -14.86 -2.95
C LYS A 97 -14.88 -15.41 -3.24
N GLU A 98 -15.84 -14.56 -3.59
CA GLU A 98 -17.21 -14.96 -4.00
C GLU A 98 -17.25 -15.39 -5.47
#